data_AF-X1M6N1-F1
#
_entry.id   AF-X1M6N1-F1
#
_cell.length_a   1.000
_cell.length_b   1.000
_cell.length_c   1.000
_cell.angle_alpha   90.00
_cell.angle_beta   90.00
_cell.angle_gamma   90.00
#
_symmetry.space_group_name_H-M   'P 1'
#
loop_
_entity.id
_entity.type
_entity.pdbx_description
1 polymer ?
#
loop_
_entity_poly.entity_id
_entity_poly.type
_entity_poly.pdbx_seq_one_letter_code
_entity_poly.pdbx_strand_id
1 'polypeptide(L)' 'MEKERFLNFEGLTFDDILLVPEKSAILPKEVDVSTKFSRNIDINIPLVSAAMDTVTKSRL' A
#
# COMPACT_ATOMS: atom_id res chain seq x y z
N MET A 1 27.16 -26.18 -13.50
CA MET A 1 27.13 -25.61 -12.14
C MET A 1 26.80 -24.13 -12.27
N GLU A 2 25.52 -23.84 -12.47
CA GLU A 2 25.00 -22.48 -12.54
C GLU A 2 24.45 -22.17 -11.15
N LYS A 3 25.14 -21.30 -10.41
CA LYS A 3 24.81 -20.96 -9.02
C LYS A 3 23.36 -20.47 -8.93
N GLU A 4 22.61 -21.10 -8.03
CA GLU A 4 21.29 -20.67 -7.54
C GLU A 4 21.26 -19.15 -7.34
N ARG A 5 20.52 -18.46 -8.21
CA ARG A 5 20.26 -17.02 -8.12
C ARG A 5 18.85 -16.75 -7.60
N PHE A 6 18.33 -17.65 -6.77
CA PHE A 6 17.10 -17.42 -6.02
C PHE A 6 17.48 -16.93 -4.64
N LEU A 7 17.14 -15.68 -4.36
CA LEU A 7 17.20 -15.11 -3.04
C LEU A 7 16.28 -15.95 -2.13
N ASN A 8 16.80 -16.46 -1.01
CA ASN A 8 16.07 -17.26 -0.01
C ASN A 8 15.07 -16.40 0.79
N PHE A 9 14.15 -15.71 0.11
CA PHE A 9 13.05 -15.02 0.77
C PHE A 9 11.74 -15.67 0.33
N GLU A 10 11.02 -16.20 1.31
CA GLU A 10 9.63 -16.60 1.14
C GLU A 10 8.80 -15.34 0.84
N GLY A 11 7.99 -15.40 -0.20
CA GLY A 11 7.08 -14.31 -0.54
C GLY A 11 5.90 -14.33 0.42
N LEU A 12 5.78 -13.30 1.26
CA LEU A 12 4.66 -13.14 2.18
C LEU A 12 3.51 -12.37 1.52
N THR A 13 2.29 -12.77 1.83
CA THR A 13 1.04 -12.11 1.47
C THR A 13 0.48 -11.33 2.65
N PHE A 14 -0.61 -10.59 2.45
CA PHE A 14 -1.26 -9.85 3.54
C PHE A 14 -1.80 -10.76 4.65
N ASP A 15 -2.18 -12.00 4.31
CA ASP A 15 -2.74 -12.95 5.27
C ASP A 15 -1.67 -13.64 6.13
N ASP A 16 -0.39 -13.54 5.75
CA ASP A 16 0.72 -14.18 6.46
C ASP A 16 1.24 -13.33 7.63
N ILE A 17 0.82 -12.07 7.74
CA ILE A 17 1.37 -11.12 8.72
C ILE A 17 0.28 -10.32 9.46
N LEU A 18 0.62 -9.87 10.67
CA LEU A 18 -0.22 -8.98 11.48
C LEU A 18 0.60 -7.81 12.00
N LEU A 19 -0.06 -6.67 12.19
CA LEU A 19 0.52 -5.53 12.90
C LEU A 19 0.50 -5.79 14.40
N VAL A 20 1.64 -5.60 15.06
CA VAL A 20 1.72 -5.61 16.52
C VAL A 20 1.30 -4.23 17.05
N PRO A 21 0.27 -4.13 17.90
CA PRO A 21 -0.15 -2.84 18.45
C PRO A 21 0.91 -2.21 19.35
N GLU A 22 0.97 -0.89 19.37
CA GLU A 22 1.80 -0.11 20.28
C GLU A 22 1.04 1.11 20.82
N LYS A 23 1.56 1.71 21.90
CA LYS A 23 0.97 2.92 22.48
C LYS A 23 1.09 4.09 21.50
N SER A 24 -0.04 4.64 21.07
CA SER A 24 -0.10 5.88 20.29
C SER A 24 -0.34 7.11 21.19
N ALA A 25 0.31 8.22 20.87
CA ALA A 25 -0.02 9.55 21.41
C ALA A 25 -0.96 10.35 20.50
N ILE A 26 -1.28 9.83 19.31
CA ILE A 26 -2.04 10.49 18.25
C ILE A 26 -3.43 9.86 18.17
N LEU A 27 -4.48 10.68 18.07
CA LEU A 27 -5.83 10.20 17.85
C LEU A 27 -6.06 9.89 16.36
N PRO A 28 -6.90 8.91 16.01
CA PRO A 28 -7.14 8.53 14.61
C PRO A 28 -7.55 9.68 13.68
N LYS A 29 -8.29 10.67 14.19
CA LYS A 29 -8.73 11.86 13.42
C LYS A 29 -7.61 12.85 13.11
N GLU A 30 -6.46 12.73 13.77
CA GLU A 30 -5.31 13.62 13.67
C GLU A 30 -4.22 13.06 12.73
N VAL A 31 -4.42 11.84 12.23
CA VAL A 31 -3.48 11.19 11.31
C VAL A 31 -3.60 11.81 9.92
N ASP A 32 -2.48 12.33 9.41
CA ASP A 32 -2.36 12.75 8.01
C ASP A 32 -2.17 11.51 7.12
N VAL A 33 -3.09 11.31 6.18
CA VAL A 33 -3.08 10.20 5.22
C VAL A 33 -2.69 10.67 3.82
N SER A 34 -2.25 11.91 3.64
CA SER A 34 -1.72 12.39 2.37
C SER A 34 -0.45 11.62 1.99
N THR A 35 -0.27 11.36 0.69
CA THR A 35 0.86 10.57 0.19
C THR A 35 1.23 10.95 -1.24
N LYS A 36 2.40 10.48 -1.68
CA LYS A 36 2.88 10.61 -3.06
C LYS A 36 2.39 9.45 -3.91
N PHE A 37 1.54 9.73 -4.89
CA PHE A 37 1.14 8.74 -5.89
C PHE A 37 2.24 8.48 -6.92
N SER A 38 2.97 9.53 -7.30
CA SER A 38 4.13 9.43 -8.18
C SER A 38 5.19 10.45 -7.76
N ARG A 39 6.31 10.53 -8.50
CA ARG A 39 7.38 11.52 -8.23
C ARG A 39 6.85 12.95 -8.11
N ASN A 40 5.82 13.28 -8.90
CA ASN A 40 5.34 14.66 -9.08
C ASN A 40 3.85 14.84 -8.73
N ILE A 41 3.19 13.83 -8.15
CA ILE A 41 1.74 13.88 -7.85
C ILE A 41 1.52 13.47 -6.41
N ASP A 42 0.97 14.38 -5.63
CA ASP A 42 0.50 14.17 -4.26
C ASP A 42 -1.02 13.93 -4.27
N ILE A 43 -1.50 13.08 -3.36
CA ILE A 43 -2.92 12.78 -3.16
C ILE A 43 -3.26 12.87 -1.66
N ASN A 44 -4.50 13.25 -1.34
CA ASN A 44 -4.92 13.46 0.05
C ASN A 44 -5.21 12.15 0.81
N ILE A 45 -5.43 11.04 0.10
CA ILE A 45 -5.78 9.71 0.65
C ILE A 45 -5.09 8.65 -0.21
N PRO A 46 -4.48 7.58 0.34
CA PRO A 46 -3.71 6.59 -0.40
C PRO A 46 -4.61 5.53 -1.08
N LEU A 47 -5.71 5.97 -1.71
CA LEU A 47 -6.68 5.11 -2.37
C LEU A 47 -6.89 5.56 -3.80
N VAL A 48 -6.78 4.62 -4.74
CA VAL A 48 -7.04 4.84 -6.16
C VAL A 48 -7.88 3.68 -6.71
N SER A 49 -8.79 3.97 -7.64
CA SER A 49 -9.55 2.94 -8.32
C SER A 49 -8.69 2.23 -9.36
N ALA A 50 -8.96 0.96 -9.60
CA ALA A 50 -8.27 0.20 -10.64
C ALA A 50 -8.66 0.72 -12.03
N ALA A 51 -7.69 0.78 -12.95
CA ALA A 51 -7.90 1.13 -14.35
C ALA A 51 -8.54 -0.04 -15.12
N MET A 52 -9.79 -0.36 -14.79
CA MET A 52 -10.56 -1.46 -15.37
C MET A 52 -11.94 -0.99 -15.81
N ASP A 53 -12.45 -1.53 -16.92
CA ASP A 53 -13.74 -1.13 -17.53
C ASP A 53 -14.95 -1.27 -16.59
N THR A 54 -14.87 -2.23 -15.66
CA THR A 54 -15.92 -2.51 -14.67
C THR A 54 -15.77 -1.69 -13.39
N VAL A 55 -14.60 -1.08 -13.16
CA VAL A 55 -14.27 -0.39 -11.92
C VAL A 55 -14.33 1.13 -12.11
N THR A 56 -13.65 1.67 -13.12
CA THR A 56 -13.54 3.12 -13.33
C THR A 56 -14.25 3.56 -14.60
N LYS A 57 -15.15 4.54 -14.48
CA LYS A 57 -15.83 5.24 -15.59
C LYS A 57 -15.86 6.72 -15.25
N SER A 58 -16.25 7.60 -16.16
CA SER A 58 -16.19 9.06 -15.97
C SER A 58 -16.88 9.62 -14.71
N ARG A 59 -17.87 8.91 -14.15
CA ARG A 59 -18.58 9.31 -12.93
C ARG A 59 -17.80 8.96 -11.64
N LEU A 60 -16.74 8.19 -11.77
CA LEU A 60 -15.82 7.74 -10.72
C LEU A 60 -14.47 8.42 -10.89
#